data_AF-A0A955NF00-F1
#
_entry.id   AF-A0A955NF00-F1
#
_cell.length_a   1.000
_cell.length_b   1.000
_cell.length_c   1.000
_cell.angle_alpha   90.00
_cell.angle_beta   90.00
_cell.angle_gamma   90.00
#
_symmetry.space_group_name_H-M   'P 1'
#
loop_
_entity.id
_entity.type
_entity.pdbx_description
1 polymer ?
#
loop_
_entity_poly.entity_id
_entity_poly.type
_entity_poly.pdbx_seq_one_letter_code
_entity_poly.pdbx_strand_id
1 'polypeptide(L)'
;HGLPAEQVQAVGREVTAVATEDATLLMYAFLPGRRGPLPRGIGREEIEQAYSGWMITDEEAFDLAGAPRFVQKAQPRFYRLRRSQS
;
A
#
# COMPACT_ATOMS: atom_id res chain seq x y z
N HIS A 1 2.37 5.19 15.82
CA HIS A 1 1.31 5.43 14.83
C HIS A 1 1.49 4.50 13.63
N GLY A 2 0.39 4.18 12.92
CA GLY A 2 0.33 3.16 11.87
C GLY A 2 -0.57 2.00 12.30
N LEU A 3 -1.19 1.32 11.32
CA LEU A 3 -2.01 0.15 11.60
C LEU A 3 -1.11 -1.06 11.96
N PRO A 4 -1.44 -1.82 13.01
CA PRO A 4 -0.83 -3.11 13.26
C PRO A 4 -1.27 -4.12 12.18
N ALA A 5 -0.54 -5.21 12.01
CA ALA A 5 -0.70 -6.12 10.88
C ALA A 5 -2.13 -6.67 10.77
N GLU A 6 -2.76 -7.00 11.91
CA GLU A 6 -4.15 -7.49 11.96
C GLU A 6 -5.16 -6.46 11.45
N GLN A 7 -4.90 -5.17 11.66
CA GLN A 7 -5.77 -4.09 11.16
C GLN A 7 -5.51 -3.83 9.68
N VAL A 8 -4.28 -3.97 9.19
CA VAL A 8 -3.99 -3.92 7.74
C VAL A 8 -4.74 -5.04 7.02
N GLN A 9 -4.71 -6.25 7.57
CA GLN A 9 -5.47 -7.40 7.07
C GLN A 9 -6.99 -7.16 7.11
N ALA A 10 -7.50 -6.54 8.18
CA ALA A 10 -8.91 -6.17 8.26
C ALA A 10 -9.30 -5.18 7.15
N VAL A 11 -8.50 -4.13 6.93
CA VAL A 11 -8.73 -3.17 5.84
C VAL A 11 -8.79 -3.88 4.48
N GLY A 12 -7.86 -4.77 4.18
CA GLY A 12 -7.87 -5.51 2.92
C GLY A 12 -9.14 -6.35 2.71
N ARG A 13 -9.63 -7.02 3.76
CA ARG A 13 -10.91 -7.74 3.71
C ARG A 13 -12.11 -6.82 3.47
N GLU A 14 -12.21 -5.72 4.20
CA GLU A 14 -13.33 -4.78 4.07
C GLU A 14 -13.36 -4.10 2.70
N VAL A 15 -12.19 -3.70 2.17
CA VAL A 15 -12.08 -3.16 0.81
C VAL A 15 -12.52 -4.20 -0.23
N THR A 16 -12.15 -5.46 -0.04
CA THR A 16 -12.56 -6.55 -0.94
C THR A 16 -14.06 -6.79 -0.92
N ALA A 17 -14.68 -6.71 0.28
CA ALA A 17 -16.11 -6.94 0.45
C ALA A 17 -16.99 -5.92 -0.30
N VAL A 18 -16.51 -4.68 -0.48
CA VAL A 18 -17.25 -3.61 -1.16
C VAL A 18 -16.88 -3.40 -2.62
N ALA A 19 -15.80 -4.04 -3.09
CA ALA A 19 -15.33 -3.92 -4.47
C ALA A 19 -16.14 -4.83 -5.42
N THR A 20 -16.20 -4.47 -6.71
CA THR A 20 -16.59 -5.40 -7.79
C THR A 20 -15.44 -6.33 -8.13
N GLU A 21 -15.71 -7.42 -8.86
CA GLU A 21 -14.71 -8.43 -9.24
C GLU A 21 -13.62 -7.91 -10.18
N ASP A 22 -13.91 -6.85 -10.92
CA ASP A 22 -13.02 -6.19 -11.87
C ASP A 22 -12.51 -4.83 -11.37
N ALA A 23 -12.57 -4.60 -10.05
CA ALA A 23 -12.16 -3.33 -9.46
C ALA A 23 -10.64 -3.08 -9.59
N THR A 24 -10.30 -1.78 -9.68
CA THR A 24 -8.93 -1.28 -9.49
C THR A 24 -8.84 -0.54 -8.18
N LEU A 25 -7.82 -0.84 -7.38
CA LEU A 25 -7.41 -0.04 -6.23
C LEU A 25 -6.09 0.67 -6.57
N LEU A 26 -6.08 1.99 -6.46
CA LEU A 26 -4.86 2.80 -6.49
C LEU A 26 -4.46 3.11 -5.05
N MET A 27 -3.30 2.59 -4.64
CA MET A 27 -2.79 2.77 -3.28
C MET A 27 -1.55 3.65 -3.29
N TYR A 28 -1.59 4.71 -2.49
CA TYR A 28 -0.40 5.49 -2.14
C TYR A 28 0.19 4.94 -0.83
N ALA A 29 1.49 4.62 -0.84
CA ALA A 29 2.16 4.05 0.33
C ALA A 29 3.59 4.60 0.48
N PHE A 30 4.03 4.72 1.74
CA PHE A 30 5.45 4.86 2.06
C PHE A 30 6.07 3.50 2.23
N LEU A 31 7.29 3.29 1.72
CA LEU A 31 8.02 2.05 1.98
C LEU A 31 8.25 1.83 3.49
N PRO A 32 8.43 0.59 3.96
CA PRO A 32 8.76 0.33 5.36
C PRO A 32 9.98 1.12 5.86
N GLY A 33 9.93 1.67 7.06
CA GLY A 33 11.04 2.44 7.62
C GLY A 33 10.85 2.88 9.07
N ARG A 34 11.97 3.17 9.75
CA ARG A 34 11.97 3.71 11.12
C ARG A 34 11.72 5.21 11.07
N ARG A 35 10.53 5.65 11.51
CA ARG A 35 10.09 7.07 11.41
C ARG A 35 9.57 7.66 12.73
N GLY A 36 9.97 7.11 13.87
CA GLY A 36 9.53 7.59 15.18
C GLY A 36 7.99 7.57 15.30
N PRO A 37 7.33 8.72 15.55
CA PRO A 37 5.89 8.78 15.63
C PRO A 37 5.19 8.69 14.27
N LEU A 38 5.88 8.84 13.13
CA LEU A 38 5.22 8.77 11.83
C LEU A 38 4.89 7.32 11.44
N PRO A 39 3.90 7.09 10.54
CA PRO A 39 3.57 5.76 10.07
C PRO A 39 4.79 4.98 9.57
N ARG A 40 4.89 3.70 9.98
CA ARG A 40 6.00 2.82 9.61
C ARG A 40 6.09 2.51 8.11
N GLY A 41 5.08 2.89 7.33
CA GLY A 41 4.93 2.49 5.94
C GLY A 41 4.40 1.07 5.81
N ILE A 42 4.31 0.59 4.57
CA ILE A 42 3.86 -0.76 4.24
C ILE A 42 4.65 -1.24 3.01
N GLY A 43 5.07 -2.51 3.03
CA GLY A 43 5.83 -3.11 1.94
C GLY A 43 4.93 -3.86 0.96
N ARG A 44 5.45 -4.17 -0.22
CA ARG A 44 4.74 -4.93 -1.26
C ARG A 44 4.16 -6.25 -0.73
N GLU A 45 4.98 -7.06 -0.04
CA GLU A 45 4.55 -8.37 0.50
C GLU A 45 3.41 -8.21 1.53
N GLU A 46 3.48 -7.18 2.36
CA GLU A 46 2.43 -6.90 3.36
C GLU A 46 1.13 -6.44 2.69
N ILE A 47 1.22 -5.71 1.58
CA ILE A 47 0.06 -5.37 0.73
C ILE A 47 -0.52 -6.64 0.11
N GLU A 48 0.29 -7.48 -0.53
CA GLU A 48 -0.15 -8.71 -1.18
C GLU A 48 -0.81 -9.69 -0.19
N GLN A 49 -0.28 -9.78 1.03
CA GLN A 49 -0.89 -10.57 2.09
C GLN A 49 -2.23 -10.00 2.57
N ALA A 50 -2.34 -8.66 2.69
CA ALA A 50 -3.54 -8.02 3.19
C ALA A 50 -4.68 -8.02 2.18
N TYR A 51 -4.36 -7.87 0.90
CA TYR A 51 -5.31 -7.82 -0.20
C TYR A 51 -5.34 -9.17 -0.94
N SER A 52 -5.57 -10.26 -0.20
CA SER A 52 -5.78 -11.58 -0.80
C SER A 52 -6.89 -11.54 -1.85
N GLY A 53 -6.66 -12.12 -3.03
CA GLY A 53 -7.56 -12.01 -4.19
C GLY A 53 -7.34 -10.76 -5.05
N TRP A 54 -6.33 -9.95 -4.74
CA TRP A 54 -5.87 -8.85 -5.57
C TRP A 54 -4.43 -9.09 -6.02
N MET A 55 -4.09 -8.55 -7.18
CA MET A 55 -2.77 -8.60 -7.78
C MET A 55 -2.25 -7.18 -7.96
N ILE A 56 -1.03 -6.91 -7.48
CA ILE A 56 -0.30 -5.69 -7.83
C ILE A 56 0.14 -5.82 -9.29
N THR A 57 -0.42 -4.98 -10.17
CA THR A 57 -0.08 -4.95 -11.60
C THR A 57 0.97 -3.90 -11.93
N ASP A 58 1.00 -2.80 -11.19
CA ASP A 58 2.09 -1.82 -11.26
C ASP A 58 2.54 -1.37 -9.88
N GLU A 59 3.79 -0.93 -9.83
CA GLU A 59 4.41 -0.21 -8.73
C GLU A 59 5.25 0.93 -9.31
N GLU A 60 4.87 2.18 -9.01
CA GLU A 60 5.54 3.38 -9.49
C GLU A 60 6.14 4.16 -8.34
N ALA A 61 7.45 4.45 -8.44
CA ALA A 61 8.12 5.37 -7.53
C ALA A 61 7.88 6.82 -7.98
N PHE A 62 7.77 7.73 -7.02
CA PHE A 62 7.69 9.15 -7.32
C PHE A 62 9.06 9.70 -7.75
N ASP A 63 9.07 10.67 -8.66
CA ASP A 63 10.19 11.56 -8.80
C ASP A 63 10.24 12.49 -7.57
N LEU A 64 11.36 12.42 -6.84
CA LEU A 64 11.55 13.15 -5.58
C LEU A 64 12.60 14.27 -5.71
N ALA A 65 12.98 14.63 -6.94
CA ALA A 65 13.83 15.78 -7.17
C ALA A 65 13.23 17.05 -6.53
N GLY A 66 13.99 17.70 -5.65
CA GLY A 66 13.54 18.90 -4.93
C GLY A 66 12.57 18.65 -3.76
N ALA A 67 12.14 17.41 -3.51
CA ALA A 67 11.26 17.10 -2.38
C ALA A 67 12.01 17.23 -1.03
N PRO A 68 11.32 17.57 0.08
CA PRO A 68 11.95 17.57 1.41
C PRO A 68 12.56 16.22 1.77
N ARG A 69 13.68 16.24 2.52
CA ARG A 69 14.43 15.01 2.87
C ARG A 69 13.59 13.95 3.59
N PHE A 70 12.59 14.35 4.37
CA PHE A 70 11.69 13.40 5.04
C PHE A 70 10.81 12.64 4.04
N VAL A 71 10.41 13.27 2.93
CA VAL A 71 9.66 12.63 1.83
C VAL A 71 10.57 11.69 1.05
N GLN A 72 11.80 12.13 0.74
CA GLN A 72 12.80 11.28 0.09
C GLN A 72 13.06 10.00 0.89
N LYS A 73 13.19 10.09 2.21
CA LYS A 73 13.32 8.92 3.11
C LYS A 73 12.05 8.08 3.19
N ALA A 74 10.87 8.67 2.98
CA ALA A 74 9.61 7.95 2.98
C ALA A 74 9.45 7.07 1.73
N GLN A 75 10.14 7.42 0.63
CA GLN A 75 10.11 6.71 -0.65
C GLN A 75 8.66 6.35 -1.04
N PRO A 76 7.79 7.37 -1.25
CA PRO A 76 6.41 7.12 -1.62
C PRO A 76 6.31 6.37 -2.95
N ARG A 77 5.30 5.53 -3.05
CA ARG A 77 4.98 4.73 -4.24
C ARG A 77 3.48 4.71 -4.47
N PHE A 78 3.11 4.62 -5.75
CA PHE A 78 1.79 4.17 -6.14
C PHE A 78 1.82 2.68 -6.46
N TYR A 79 0.86 1.94 -5.92
CA TYR A 79 0.57 0.57 -6.32
C TYR A 79 -0.78 0.55 -7.04
N ARG A 80 -0.82 -0.09 -8.20
CA ARG A 80 -2.08 -0.42 -8.88
C ARG A 80 -2.40 -1.87 -8.58
N LEU A 81 -3.48 -2.11 -7.84
CA LEU A 81 -3.99 -3.44 -7.56
C LEU A 81 -5.22 -3.70 -8.44
N ARG A 82 -5.27 -4.88 -9.05
CA ARG A 82 -6.42 -5.39 -9.79
C ARG A 82 -6.98 -6.57 -9.03
N ARG A 83 -8.29 -6.58 -8.79
CA ARG A 83 -8.93 -7.76 -8.24
C ARG A 83 -8.90 -8.87 -9.29
N SER A 84 -8.44 -10.04 -8.89
CA SER A 84 -8.47 -11.24 -9.73
C SER A 84 -9.74 -12.01 -9.44
N GLN A 85 -10.48 -12.42 -10.47
CA GLN A 85 -11.49 -13.46 -10.31
C GLN A 85 -10.76 -14.74 -9.85
N SER A 86 -11.21 -15.31 -8.73
CA SER A 86 -10.76 -16.63 -8.28
C SER A 86 -11.45 -17.72 -9.09
#